data_AF-A0A5J5HQ03-F1
#
_entry.id   AF-A0A5J5HQ03-F1
#
_cell.length_a   1.000
_cell.length_b   1.000
_cell.length_c   1.000
_cell.angle_alpha   90.00
_cell.angle_beta   90.00
_cell.angle_gamma   90.00
#
_symmetry.space_group_name_H-M   'P 1'
#
loop_
_entity.id
_entity.type
_entity.pdbx_description
1 polymer ?
#
loop_
_entity_poly.entity_id
_entity_poly.type
_entity_poly.pdbx_seq_one_letter_code
_entity_poly.pdbx_strand_id
1 'polypeptide(L)'
;MVRDASGRLVEHAGFAEVGLRASMMNPAIYLSAGMQVMSAVSGTYYLKEINDQITDMDAKLDELQRFHHDTSIGRLIAARKGLSEIVNREFVDTTDLSAIRNYKKTADEIHEEYIYRLKRQESEDKKLSDINYTILIAFEANKLSLFAELIEIGTRMKIGGQIEIINGLTSQLKQNYANSFYHNNELEVEKIYSMIQQRSSNELVDKNIKFEKSLDKLTDNYISTGWGILPEIGIRMFFAGKAKRDVNKAKEKVELEKKNLSKVKKGMKQNKESDGIDNIIDEVVKLQYKETEILYIPTENNKQRVFVPIEDQ
;
A
#
# COMPACT_ATOMS: atom_id res chain seq x y z
N MET A 1 -31.68 5.92 -29.68
CA MET A 1 -30.97 6.18 -30.95
C MET A 1 -30.84 7.68 -31.10
N VAL A 2 -29.63 8.22 -30.98
CA VAL A 2 -29.34 9.64 -31.17
C VAL A 2 -28.73 9.81 -32.55
N ARG A 3 -29.18 10.84 -33.29
CA ARG A 3 -28.68 11.17 -34.63
C ARG A 3 -28.10 12.58 -34.63
N ASP A 4 -27.02 12.79 -35.37
CA ASP A 4 -26.45 14.11 -35.58
C ASP A 4 -27.31 14.96 -36.54
N ALA A 5 -26.95 16.23 -36.71
CA ALA A 5 -27.62 17.16 -37.62
C ALA A 5 -27.62 16.71 -39.10
N SER A 6 -26.82 15.70 -39.46
CA SER A 6 -26.77 15.10 -40.79
C SER A 6 -27.56 13.78 -40.90
N GLY A 7 -28.34 13.42 -39.87
CA GLY A 7 -29.17 12.22 -39.84
C GLY A 7 -28.40 10.92 -39.62
N ARG A 8 -27.08 10.99 -39.42
CA ARG A 8 -26.26 9.82 -39.07
C ARG A 8 -26.54 9.50 -37.61
N LEU A 9 -26.71 8.22 -37.29
CA LEU A 9 -26.67 7.78 -35.90
C LEU A 9 -25.35 8.30 -35.27
N VAL A 10 -25.30 8.57 -33.99
CA VAL A 10 -24.05 8.88 -33.27
C VAL A 10 -23.97 8.11 -31.96
N GLU A 11 -25.12 7.64 -31.45
CA GLU A 11 -25.21 6.99 -30.15
C GLU A 11 -26.45 6.07 -30.12
N HIS A 12 -26.33 4.96 -29.41
CA HIS A 12 -27.46 4.12 -28.98
C HIS A 12 -27.57 4.25 -27.46
N ALA A 13 -28.79 4.15 -26.91
CA ALA A 13 -28.97 4.36 -25.46
C ALA A 13 -28.10 3.36 -24.69
N GLY A 14 -27.12 3.86 -23.92
CA GLY A 14 -26.11 3.05 -23.21
C GLY A 14 -24.91 2.58 -24.04
N PHE A 15 -24.71 3.09 -25.27
CA PHE A 15 -23.59 2.69 -26.14
C PHE A 15 -22.99 3.82 -26.98
N ALA A 16 -21.66 3.95 -27.00
CA ALA A 16 -20.93 4.92 -27.84
C ALA A 16 -20.50 4.32 -29.19
N GLU A 17 -20.61 5.11 -30.28
CA GLU A 17 -20.05 4.75 -31.58
C GLU A 17 -18.52 4.80 -31.53
N VAL A 18 -17.88 3.72 -31.97
CA VAL A 18 -16.44 3.66 -32.13
C VAL A 18 -16.13 3.60 -33.62
N GLY A 19 -15.39 4.59 -34.11
CA GLY A 19 -15.20 4.90 -35.54
C GLY A 19 -14.40 3.87 -36.34
N LEU A 20 -14.83 2.61 -36.36
CA LEU A 20 -14.23 1.56 -37.18
C LEU A 20 -14.76 1.64 -38.61
N ARG A 21 -13.95 2.18 -39.53
CA ARG A 21 -14.20 2.10 -40.97
C ARG A 21 -13.53 0.84 -41.53
N ALA A 22 -14.15 -0.32 -41.36
CA ALA A 22 -13.71 -1.54 -42.02
C ALA A 22 -14.67 -1.89 -43.17
N SER A 23 -14.14 -1.92 -44.39
CA SER A 23 -14.80 -2.49 -45.56
C SER A 23 -14.80 -4.01 -45.45
N MET A 24 -15.99 -4.63 -45.48
CA MET A 24 -16.26 -6.07 -45.68
C MET A 24 -15.07 -7.04 -45.48
N MET A 25 -14.89 -7.63 -44.29
CA MET A 25 -14.22 -8.93 -44.11
C MET A 25 -14.36 -9.51 -42.67
N ASN A 26 -14.75 -10.79 -42.58
CA ASN A 26 -14.71 -11.75 -41.44
C ASN A 26 -15.19 -11.31 -40.02
N PRO A 27 -16.27 -11.90 -39.46
CA PRO A 27 -16.75 -11.68 -38.08
C PRO A 27 -15.68 -11.76 -36.97
N ALA A 28 -14.67 -12.62 -37.12
CA ALA A 28 -13.60 -12.77 -36.14
C ALA A 28 -12.70 -11.51 -36.01
N ILE A 29 -12.52 -10.76 -37.11
CA ILE A 29 -11.75 -9.51 -37.12
C ILE A 29 -12.54 -8.38 -36.44
N TYR A 30 -13.86 -8.41 -36.54
CA TYR A 30 -14.73 -7.45 -35.85
C TYR A 30 -14.81 -7.69 -34.36
N LEU A 31 -14.96 -8.96 -33.95
CA LEU A 31 -14.89 -9.35 -32.55
C LEU A 31 -13.55 -8.95 -31.93
N SER A 32 -12.43 -9.19 -32.62
CA SER A 32 -11.12 -8.82 -32.10
C SER A 32 -10.92 -7.30 -32.02
N ALA A 33 -11.40 -6.53 -33.01
CA ALA A 33 -11.37 -5.07 -32.97
C ALA A 33 -12.25 -4.49 -31.85
N GLY A 34 -13.47 -5.04 -31.66
CA GLY A 34 -14.36 -4.66 -30.56
C GLY A 34 -13.79 -4.99 -29.18
N MET A 35 -13.16 -6.16 -29.02
CA MET A 35 -12.46 -6.54 -27.79
C MET A 35 -11.27 -5.62 -27.50
N GLN A 36 -10.51 -5.20 -28.52
CA GLN A 36 -9.40 -4.25 -28.34
C GLN A 36 -9.89 -2.87 -27.87
N VAL A 37 -10.97 -2.37 -28.46
CA VAL A 37 -11.59 -1.11 -28.06
C VAL A 37 -12.12 -1.18 -26.63
N MET A 38 -12.85 -2.25 -26.28
CA MET A 38 -13.34 -2.45 -24.91
C MET A 38 -12.21 -2.52 -23.90
N SER A 39 -11.16 -3.28 -24.23
CA SER A 39 -9.97 -3.35 -23.40
C SER A 39 -9.36 -1.96 -23.20
N ALA A 40 -9.27 -1.13 -24.25
CA ALA A 40 -8.71 0.20 -24.13
C ALA A 40 -9.57 1.17 -23.30
N VAL A 41 -10.91 1.06 -23.41
CA VAL A 41 -11.84 1.83 -22.57
C VAL A 41 -11.73 1.40 -21.11
N SER A 42 -11.76 0.10 -20.81
CA SER A 42 -11.55 -0.42 -19.45
C SER A 42 -10.19 -0.02 -18.89
N GLY A 43 -9.12 -0.13 -19.69
CA GLY A 43 -7.78 0.29 -19.27
C GLY A 43 -7.73 1.76 -18.91
N THR A 44 -8.36 2.62 -19.71
CA THR A 44 -8.43 4.07 -19.45
C THR A 44 -9.26 4.38 -18.19
N TYR A 45 -10.36 3.65 -17.98
CA TYR A 45 -11.18 3.75 -16.77
C TYR A 45 -10.36 3.48 -15.51
N TYR A 46 -9.69 2.33 -15.42
CA TYR A 46 -8.89 1.98 -14.25
C TYR A 46 -7.71 2.93 -14.04
N LEU A 47 -7.04 3.32 -15.12
CA LEU A 47 -5.97 4.31 -15.04
C LEU A 47 -6.47 5.60 -14.39
N LYS A 48 -7.66 6.10 -14.78
CA LYS A 48 -8.24 7.29 -14.16
C LYS A 48 -8.50 7.10 -12.65
N GLU A 49 -9.13 6.01 -12.25
CA GLU A 49 -9.37 5.73 -10.81
C GLU A 49 -8.07 5.60 -10.02
N ILE A 50 -7.06 4.97 -10.61
CA ILE A 50 -5.73 4.83 -10.00
C ILE A 50 -5.06 6.19 -9.83
N ASN A 51 -5.19 7.11 -10.79
CA ASN A 51 -4.59 8.45 -10.70
C ASN A 51 -5.10 9.22 -9.47
N ASP A 52 -6.40 9.17 -9.23
CA ASP A 52 -7.04 9.87 -8.12
C ASP A 52 -6.55 9.33 -6.76
N GLN A 53 -6.16 8.06 -6.69
CA GLN A 53 -5.61 7.45 -5.48
C GLN A 53 -4.09 7.67 -5.33
N ILE A 54 -3.35 7.68 -6.44
CA ILE A 54 -1.90 7.93 -6.46
C ILE A 54 -1.58 9.38 -6.04
N THR A 55 -2.51 10.32 -6.20
CA THR A 55 -2.32 11.70 -5.73
C THR A 55 -2.43 11.83 -4.22
N ASP A 56 -3.23 11.01 -3.52
CA ASP A 56 -3.31 11.01 -2.04
C ASP A 56 -2.00 10.53 -1.38
N MET A 57 -1.24 9.67 -2.06
CA MET A 57 0.08 9.23 -1.59
C MET A 57 1.11 10.37 -1.48
N ASP A 58 0.99 11.45 -2.25
CA ASP A 58 1.91 12.61 -2.14
C ASP A 58 1.87 13.22 -0.75
N ALA A 59 0.66 13.47 -0.23
CA ALA A 59 0.48 14.13 1.05
C ALA A 59 1.13 13.32 2.20
N LYS A 60 1.06 11.99 2.10
CA LYS A 60 1.63 11.06 3.08
C LYS A 60 3.15 10.97 2.96
N LEU A 61 3.69 10.90 1.74
CA LEU A 61 5.15 10.89 1.53
C LEU A 61 5.80 12.22 1.95
N ASP A 62 5.13 13.35 1.72
CA ASP A 62 5.58 14.67 2.17
C ASP A 62 5.58 14.82 3.70
N GLU A 63 4.60 14.21 4.40
CA GLU A 63 4.61 14.13 5.86
C GLU A 63 5.83 13.35 6.36
N LEU A 64 6.14 12.22 5.68
CA LEU A 64 7.27 11.36 6.03
C LEU A 64 8.63 12.03 5.70
N GLN A 65 8.72 12.90 4.69
CA GLN A 65 9.98 13.51 4.25
C GLN A 65 10.71 14.30 5.37
N ARG A 66 10.02 14.74 6.42
CA ARG A 66 10.59 15.54 7.51
C ARG A 66 11.55 14.79 8.44
N PHE A 67 11.83 13.50 8.21
CA PHE A 67 12.50 12.61 9.17
C PHE A 67 13.85 12.00 8.74
N HIS A 68 14.64 12.69 7.89
CA HIS A 68 16.02 12.32 7.52
C HIS A 68 16.18 11.00 6.72
N HIS A 69 15.16 10.61 5.96
CA HIS A 69 15.20 9.48 5.02
C HIS A 69 14.89 9.93 3.59
N ASP A 70 15.42 11.11 3.26
CA ASP A 70 15.04 11.94 2.13
C ASP A 70 15.31 11.27 0.77
N THR A 71 16.31 10.39 0.70
CA THR A 71 16.65 9.68 -0.54
C THR A 71 15.62 8.64 -0.91
N SER A 72 15.24 7.73 0.00
CA SER A 72 14.24 6.69 -0.31
C SER A 72 12.88 7.34 -0.55
N ILE A 73 12.50 8.34 0.24
CA ILE A 73 11.24 9.08 0.03
C ILE A 73 11.27 9.84 -1.29
N GLY A 74 12.36 10.56 -1.59
CA GLY A 74 12.50 11.28 -2.86
C GLY A 74 12.39 10.35 -4.06
N ARG A 75 12.94 9.13 -3.97
CA ARG A 75 12.78 8.09 -4.99
C ARG A 75 11.34 7.59 -5.11
N LEU A 76 10.62 7.39 -3.99
CA LEU A 76 9.20 7.03 -4.02
C LEU A 76 8.34 8.14 -4.64
N ILE A 77 8.56 9.40 -4.25
CA ILE A 77 7.86 10.56 -4.83
C ILE A 77 8.13 10.65 -6.34
N ALA A 78 9.39 10.47 -6.76
CA ALA A 78 9.74 10.50 -8.18
C ALA A 78 9.08 9.35 -8.96
N ALA A 79 9.12 8.13 -8.41
CA ALA A 79 8.47 6.97 -9.03
C ALA A 79 6.96 7.17 -9.16
N ARG A 80 6.33 7.69 -8.12
CA ARG A 80 4.90 8.01 -8.09
C ARG A 80 4.52 9.09 -9.11
N LYS A 81 5.30 10.18 -9.20
CA LYS A 81 5.11 11.23 -10.22
C LYS A 81 5.20 10.65 -11.63
N GLY A 82 6.21 9.82 -11.88
CA GLY A 82 6.39 9.17 -13.17
C GLY A 82 5.24 8.22 -13.52
N LEU A 83 4.74 7.46 -12.54
CA LEU A 83 3.56 6.61 -12.72
C LEU A 83 2.32 7.45 -13.04
N SER A 84 2.01 8.48 -12.25
CA SER A 84 0.88 9.39 -12.46
C SER A 84 0.94 10.09 -13.83
N GLU A 85 2.13 10.47 -14.29
CA GLU A 85 2.30 11.04 -15.63
C GLU A 85 1.85 10.06 -16.71
N ILE A 86 2.31 8.79 -16.64
CA ILE A 86 1.96 7.75 -17.62
C ILE A 86 0.46 7.47 -17.60
N VAL A 87 -0.13 7.38 -16.42
CA VAL A 87 -1.58 7.15 -16.24
C VAL A 87 -2.42 8.19 -16.97
N ASN A 88 -1.99 9.45 -16.99
CA ASN A 88 -2.71 10.55 -17.61
C ASN A 88 -2.44 10.72 -19.12
N ARG A 89 -1.57 9.89 -19.73
CA ARG A 89 -1.26 10.00 -21.17
C ARG A 89 -2.43 9.53 -22.01
N GLU A 90 -2.77 10.29 -23.04
CA GLU A 90 -3.79 9.91 -24.03
C GLU A 90 -3.36 8.69 -24.85
N PHE A 91 -2.07 8.65 -25.25
CA PHE A 91 -1.47 7.56 -26.00
C PHE A 91 -0.32 6.96 -25.19
N VAL A 92 -0.23 5.64 -25.19
CA VAL A 92 0.77 4.88 -24.44
C VAL A 92 1.41 3.83 -25.34
N ASP A 93 2.68 3.51 -25.08
CA ASP A 93 3.45 2.56 -25.86
C ASP A 93 4.31 1.60 -25.00
N THR A 94 5.20 0.85 -25.64
CA THR A 94 6.06 -0.13 -24.96
C THR A 94 7.19 0.51 -24.14
N THR A 95 7.54 1.77 -24.42
CA THR A 95 8.49 2.54 -23.60
C THR A 95 7.87 2.91 -22.26
N ASP A 96 6.56 3.24 -22.24
CA ASP A 96 5.81 3.46 -21.00
C ASP A 96 5.82 2.21 -20.11
N LEU A 97 5.62 1.03 -20.70
CA LEU A 97 5.70 -0.25 -19.97
C LEU A 97 7.07 -0.45 -19.31
N SER A 98 8.14 -0.05 -19.99
CA SER A 98 9.49 -0.15 -19.45
C SER A 98 9.71 0.83 -18.31
N ALA A 99 9.17 2.05 -18.41
CA ALA A 99 9.21 3.04 -17.34
C ALA A 99 8.40 2.58 -16.11
N ILE A 100 7.18 2.07 -16.29
CA ILE A 100 6.35 1.51 -15.20
C ILE A 100 7.12 0.44 -14.43
N ARG A 101 7.77 -0.49 -15.13
CA ARG A 101 8.57 -1.56 -14.50
C ARG A 101 9.77 -1.03 -13.72
N ASN A 102 10.41 0.03 -14.20
CA ASN A 102 11.51 0.68 -13.47
C ASN A 102 11.02 1.39 -12.20
N TYR A 103 9.85 2.04 -12.25
CA TYR A 103 9.23 2.64 -11.07
C TYR A 103 8.79 1.59 -10.06
N LYS A 104 8.19 0.49 -10.53
CA LYS A 104 7.88 -0.68 -9.69
C LYS A 104 9.12 -1.21 -8.99
N LYS A 105 10.19 -1.48 -9.74
CA LYS A 105 11.46 -1.96 -9.19
C LYS A 105 12.00 -1.03 -8.11
N THR A 106 11.91 0.29 -8.31
CA THR A 106 12.32 1.27 -7.30
C THR A 106 11.48 1.15 -6.03
N ALA A 107 10.17 0.99 -6.15
CA ALA A 107 9.29 0.79 -5.01
C ALA A 107 9.58 -0.54 -4.27
N ASP A 108 9.80 -1.63 -5.01
CA ASP A 108 10.17 -2.94 -4.45
C ASP A 108 11.49 -2.90 -3.68
N GLU A 109 12.54 -2.30 -4.26
CA GLU A 109 13.85 -2.15 -3.60
C GLU A 109 13.73 -1.37 -2.28
N ILE A 110 12.92 -0.32 -2.26
CA ILE A 110 12.70 0.49 -1.06
C ILE A 110 11.87 -0.30 -0.04
N HIS A 111 10.84 -1.03 -0.48
CA HIS A 111 10.09 -1.90 0.41
C HIS A 111 11.01 -2.94 1.09
N GLU A 112 11.81 -3.66 0.30
CA GLU A 112 12.75 -4.67 0.81
C GLU A 112 13.79 -4.06 1.76
N GLU A 113 14.34 -2.89 1.43
CA GLU A 113 15.27 -2.16 2.28
C GLU A 113 14.65 -1.90 3.66
N TYR A 114 13.40 -1.46 3.71
CA TYR A 114 12.73 -1.09 4.96
C TYR A 114 12.25 -2.31 5.75
N ILE A 115 11.84 -3.40 5.08
CA ILE A 115 11.60 -4.69 5.75
C ILE A 115 12.89 -5.22 6.38
N TYR A 116 14.03 -5.13 5.68
CA TYR A 116 15.31 -5.53 6.24
C TYR A 116 15.73 -4.65 7.43
N ARG A 117 15.48 -3.34 7.35
CA ARG A 117 15.71 -2.42 8.48
C ARG A 117 14.85 -2.78 9.69
N LEU A 118 13.58 -3.13 9.51
CA LEU A 118 12.70 -3.57 10.61
C LEU A 118 13.29 -4.81 11.30
N LYS A 119 13.69 -5.83 10.54
CA LYS A 119 14.35 -7.03 11.07
C LYS A 119 15.62 -6.72 11.87
N ARG A 120 16.40 -5.73 11.44
CA ARG A 120 17.58 -5.28 12.21
C ARG A 120 17.20 -4.54 13.49
N GLN A 121 16.20 -3.66 13.39
CA GLN A 121 15.68 -2.91 14.53
C GLN A 121 15.07 -3.81 15.61
N GLU A 122 14.65 -5.04 15.28
CA GLU A 122 14.25 -6.06 16.26
C GLU A 122 15.36 -6.36 17.27
N SER A 123 16.63 -6.24 16.87
CA SER A 123 17.80 -6.54 17.72
C SER A 123 18.36 -5.32 18.44
N GLU A 124 18.22 -4.12 17.87
CA GLU A 124 18.81 -2.88 18.37
C GLU A 124 17.85 -2.14 19.34
N ASP A 125 18.37 -1.32 20.26
CA ASP A 125 17.54 -0.48 21.14
C ASP A 125 17.27 0.86 20.44
N LYS A 126 16.25 0.86 19.55
CA LYS A 126 15.89 2.01 18.71
C LYS A 126 14.69 2.76 19.26
N LYS A 127 14.58 4.05 18.91
CA LYS A 127 13.41 4.84 19.28
C LYS A 127 12.19 4.29 18.56
N LEU A 128 11.09 4.16 19.30
CA LEU A 128 9.82 3.66 18.78
C LEU A 128 9.28 4.52 17.62
N SER A 129 9.61 5.81 17.58
CA SER A 129 9.35 6.70 16.44
C SER A 129 9.96 6.20 15.14
N ASP A 130 11.20 5.70 15.21
CA ASP A 130 11.98 5.30 14.04
C ASP A 130 11.43 3.99 13.48
N ILE A 131 11.00 3.09 14.37
CA ILE A 131 10.31 1.84 14.01
C ILE A 131 9.00 2.18 13.29
N ASN A 132 8.14 3.00 13.89
CA ASN A 132 6.86 3.40 13.30
C ASN A 132 7.04 3.97 11.90
N TYR A 133 8.02 4.85 11.77
CA TYR A 133 8.36 5.45 10.50
C TYR A 133 8.84 4.42 9.47
N THR A 134 9.69 3.49 9.89
CA THR A 134 10.19 2.42 9.02
C THR A 134 9.03 1.54 8.52
N ILE A 135 8.06 1.24 9.39
CA ILE A 135 6.83 0.52 9.03
C ILE A 135 6.00 1.31 8.00
N LEU A 136 5.82 2.62 8.21
CA LEU A 136 5.06 3.47 7.28
C LEU A 136 5.70 3.56 5.89
N ILE A 137 7.03 3.69 5.80
CA ILE A 137 7.69 3.67 4.48
C ILE A 137 7.55 2.30 3.82
N ALA A 138 7.74 1.21 4.57
CA ALA A 138 7.55 -0.13 4.01
C ALA A 138 6.14 -0.33 3.45
N PHE A 139 5.13 0.21 4.15
CA PHE A 139 3.74 0.21 3.71
C PHE A 139 3.53 1.01 2.42
N GLU A 140 3.95 2.28 2.37
CA GLU A 140 3.75 3.14 1.19
C GLU A 140 4.54 2.64 -0.03
N ALA A 141 5.74 2.09 0.17
CA ALA A 141 6.53 1.51 -0.91
C ALA A 141 5.84 0.27 -1.51
N ASN A 142 5.30 -0.62 -0.67
CA ASN A 142 4.59 -1.80 -1.15
C ASN A 142 3.26 -1.42 -1.84
N LYS A 143 2.55 -0.43 -1.32
CA LYS A 143 1.37 0.17 -1.97
C LYS A 143 1.71 0.70 -3.38
N LEU A 144 2.80 1.46 -3.52
CA LEU A 144 3.23 1.99 -4.81
C LEU A 144 3.60 0.89 -5.82
N SER A 145 4.20 -0.20 -5.34
CA SER A 145 4.49 -1.37 -6.18
C SER A 145 3.21 -2.00 -6.74
N LEU A 146 2.18 -2.17 -5.90
CA LEU A 146 0.87 -2.67 -6.34
C LEU A 146 0.20 -1.72 -7.35
N PHE A 147 0.32 -0.41 -7.15
CA PHE A 147 -0.14 0.55 -8.16
C PHE A 147 0.59 0.41 -9.48
N ALA A 148 1.90 0.21 -9.48
CA ALA A 148 2.65 0.02 -10.71
C ALA A 148 2.21 -1.25 -11.46
N GLU A 149 1.86 -2.33 -10.76
CA GLU A 149 1.29 -3.54 -11.38
C GLU A 149 -0.08 -3.26 -12.02
N LEU A 150 -0.96 -2.56 -11.31
CA LEU A 150 -2.26 -2.14 -11.83
C LEU A 150 -2.13 -1.24 -13.07
N ILE A 151 -1.20 -0.28 -13.02
CA ILE A 151 -0.91 0.62 -14.15
C ILE A 151 -0.34 -0.15 -15.32
N GLU A 152 0.53 -1.15 -15.11
CA GLU A 152 1.01 -1.99 -16.21
C GLU A 152 -0.17 -2.71 -16.88
N ILE A 153 -1.08 -3.29 -16.10
CA ILE A 153 -2.28 -3.95 -16.63
C ILE A 153 -3.14 -2.96 -17.42
N GLY A 154 -3.48 -1.80 -16.85
CA GLY A 154 -4.28 -0.77 -17.51
C GLY A 154 -3.62 -0.21 -18.78
N THR A 155 -2.30 -0.04 -18.76
CA THR A 155 -1.51 0.41 -19.93
C THR A 155 -1.53 -0.63 -21.05
N ARG A 156 -1.40 -1.92 -20.71
CA ARG A 156 -1.49 -3.02 -21.70
C ARG A 156 -2.89 -3.16 -22.28
N MET A 157 -3.91 -2.98 -21.44
CA MET A 157 -5.31 -2.92 -21.87
C MET A 157 -5.51 -1.79 -22.90
N LYS A 158 -4.90 -0.63 -22.66
CA LYS A 158 -4.93 0.54 -23.55
C LYS A 158 -4.17 0.33 -24.87
N ILE A 159 -3.04 -0.37 -24.85
CA ILE A 159 -2.29 -0.74 -26.08
C ILE A 159 -3.10 -1.74 -26.93
N GLY A 160 -3.83 -2.65 -26.29
CA GLY A 160 -4.64 -3.68 -26.95
C GLY A 160 -3.82 -4.88 -27.47
N GLY A 161 -4.51 -5.97 -27.77
CA GLY A 161 -3.91 -7.18 -28.37
C GLY A 161 -3.00 -8.01 -27.44
N GLN A 162 -3.05 -7.78 -26.12
CA GLN A 162 -2.15 -8.41 -25.14
C GLN A 162 -2.88 -9.24 -24.08
N ILE A 163 -4.02 -9.84 -24.43
CA ILE A 163 -4.95 -10.47 -23.48
C ILE A 163 -4.30 -11.59 -22.65
N GLU A 164 -3.46 -12.42 -23.26
CA GLU A 164 -2.76 -13.52 -22.55
C GLU A 164 -1.79 -12.98 -21.50
N ILE A 165 -1.07 -11.91 -21.83
CA ILE A 165 -0.14 -11.24 -20.91
C ILE A 165 -0.93 -10.58 -19.78
N ILE A 166 -2.04 -9.91 -20.10
CA ILE A 166 -2.92 -9.28 -19.12
C ILE A 166 -3.43 -10.34 -18.13
N ASN A 167 -3.91 -11.49 -18.60
CA ASN A 167 -4.38 -12.57 -17.73
C ASN A 167 -3.29 -13.11 -16.79
N GLY A 168 -2.06 -13.27 -17.31
CA GLY A 168 -0.91 -13.66 -16.52
C GLY A 168 -0.60 -12.62 -15.43
N LEU A 169 -0.56 -11.35 -15.79
CA LEU A 169 -0.28 -10.24 -14.86
C LEU A 169 -1.38 -10.08 -13.81
N THR A 170 -2.65 -10.18 -14.18
CA THR A 170 -3.77 -10.15 -13.22
C THR A 170 -3.70 -11.30 -12.21
N SER A 171 -3.29 -12.49 -12.66
CA SER A 171 -3.11 -13.64 -11.76
C SER A 171 -1.94 -13.42 -10.80
N GLN A 172 -0.84 -12.82 -11.28
CA GLN A 172 0.30 -12.44 -10.45
C GLN A 172 -0.08 -11.35 -9.45
N LEU A 173 -0.78 -10.30 -9.89
CA LEU A 173 -1.28 -9.22 -9.03
C LEU A 173 -2.11 -9.78 -7.88
N LYS A 174 -3.03 -10.72 -8.15
CA LYS A 174 -3.83 -11.36 -7.10
C LYS A 174 -2.97 -12.03 -6.03
N GLN A 175 -1.93 -12.76 -6.45
CA GLN A 175 -1.01 -13.42 -5.53
C GLN A 175 -0.13 -12.42 -4.77
N ASN A 176 0.39 -11.41 -5.48
CA ASN A 176 1.23 -10.37 -4.89
C ASN A 176 0.44 -9.57 -3.87
N TYR A 177 -0.79 -9.16 -4.19
CA TYR A 177 -1.69 -8.48 -3.27
C TYR A 177 -2.00 -9.32 -2.03
N ALA A 178 -2.39 -10.58 -2.19
CA ALA A 178 -2.71 -11.46 -1.06
C ALA A 178 -1.52 -11.65 -0.09
N ASN A 179 -0.29 -11.64 -0.62
CA ASN A 179 0.94 -11.77 0.17
C ASN A 179 1.57 -10.43 0.55
N SER A 180 0.98 -9.31 0.12
CA SER A 180 1.56 -7.98 0.28
C SER A 180 1.57 -7.54 1.75
N PHE A 181 2.58 -6.76 2.12
CA PHE A 181 2.60 -6.05 3.40
C PHE A 181 1.39 -5.12 3.51
N TYR A 182 1.01 -4.48 2.40
CA TYR A 182 -0.15 -3.61 2.31
C TYR A 182 -1.46 -4.32 2.70
N HIS A 183 -1.71 -5.51 2.15
CA HIS A 183 -2.90 -6.30 2.47
C HIS A 183 -2.87 -6.82 3.92
N ASN A 184 -1.72 -7.38 4.33
CA ASN A 184 -1.54 -8.04 5.63
C ASN A 184 -1.04 -7.09 6.75
N ASN A 185 -1.19 -5.77 6.57
CA ASN A 185 -0.51 -4.77 7.39
C ASN A 185 -0.75 -4.95 8.90
N GLU A 186 -1.97 -5.29 9.32
CA GLU A 186 -2.28 -5.43 10.75
C GLU A 186 -1.48 -6.56 11.40
N LEU A 187 -1.40 -7.71 10.73
CA LEU A 187 -0.66 -8.87 11.21
C LEU A 187 0.85 -8.60 11.21
N GLU A 188 1.36 -7.97 10.16
CA GLU A 188 2.79 -7.65 10.07
C GLU A 188 3.22 -6.63 11.14
N VAL A 189 2.43 -5.58 11.38
CA VAL A 189 2.67 -4.60 12.45
C VAL A 189 2.61 -5.25 13.82
N GLU A 190 1.64 -6.14 14.06
CA GLU A 190 1.55 -6.89 15.32
C GLU A 190 2.75 -7.79 15.55
N LYS A 191 3.23 -8.50 14.53
CA LYS A 191 4.45 -9.33 14.64
C LYS A 191 5.63 -8.47 15.08
N ILE A 192 5.87 -7.33 14.43
CA ILE A 192 6.97 -6.41 14.75
C ILE A 192 6.85 -5.91 16.19
N TYR A 193 5.65 -5.48 16.60
CA TYR A 193 5.41 -4.95 17.93
C TYR A 193 5.45 -6.01 19.03
N SER A 194 5.07 -7.25 18.74
CA SER A 194 5.08 -8.34 19.72
C SER A 194 6.49 -8.57 20.27
N MET A 195 7.51 -8.47 19.41
CA MET A 195 8.91 -8.64 19.81
C MET A 195 9.41 -7.50 20.69
N ILE A 196 9.05 -6.26 20.35
CA ILE A 196 9.37 -5.06 21.13
C ILE A 196 8.73 -5.16 22.52
N GLN A 197 7.43 -5.48 22.55
CA GLN A 197 6.66 -5.58 23.78
C GLN A 197 7.12 -6.75 24.66
N GLN A 198 7.54 -7.87 24.06
CA GLN A 198 8.13 -8.98 24.82
C GLN A 198 9.42 -8.56 25.52
N ARG A 199 10.31 -7.85 24.82
CA ARG A 199 11.56 -7.33 25.41
C ARG A 199 11.27 -6.35 26.56
N SER A 200 10.38 -5.39 26.34
CA SER A 200 10.02 -4.39 27.36
C SER A 200 9.27 -5.02 28.55
N SER A 201 8.47 -6.06 28.30
CA SER A 201 7.81 -6.82 29.38
C SER A 201 8.82 -7.60 30.22
N ASN A 202 9.80 -8.26 29.60
CA ASN A 202 10.88 -8.93 30.31
C ASN A 202 11.71 -7.92 31.14
N GLU A 203 12.02 -6.76 30.57
CA GLU A 203 12.72 -5.67 31.28
C GLU A 203 11.93 -5.18 32.51
N LEU A 204 10.60 -5.05 32.39
CA LEU A 204 9.71 -4.68 33.49
C LEU A 204 9.72 -5.75 34.60
N VAL A 205 9.66 -7.03 34.24
CA VAL A 205 9.73 -8.16 35.19
C VAL A 205 11.06 -8.12 35.95
N ASP A 206 12.19 -7.97 35.24
CA ASP A 206 13.52 -7.90 35.87
C ASP A 206 13.65 -6.72 36.83
N LYS A 207 13.08 -5.56 36.47
CA LYS A 207 13.06 -4.37 37.33
C LYS A 207 12.17 -4.55 38.55
N ASN A 208 11.02 -5.22 38.42
CA ASN A 208 10.16 -5.58 39.55
C ASN A 208 10.90 -6.50 40.53
N ILE A 209 11.56 -7.54 40.04
CA ILE A 209 12.35 -8.46 40.87
C ILE A 209 13.46 -7.70 41.63
N LYS A 210 14.14 -6.75 40.97
CA LYS A 210 15.17 -5.90 41.63
C LYS A 210 14.58 -4.98 42.69
N PHE A 211 13.37 -4.46 42.46
CA PHE A 211 12.65 -3.63 43.43
C PHE A 211 12.22 -4.45 44.65
N GLU A 212 11.62 -5.61 44.46
CA GLU A 212 11.24 -6.55 45.54
C GLU A 212 12.45 -6.93 46.39
N LYS A 213 13.57 -7.34 45.77
CA LYS A 213 14.84 -7.60 46.48
C LYS A 213 15.37 -6.39 47.26
N SER A 214 15.06 -5.17 46.81
CA SER A 214 15.46 -3.94 47.52
C SER A 214 14.54 -3.64 48.71
N LEU A 215 13.27 -4.03 48.65
CA LEU A 215 12.34 -4.00 49.77
C LEU A 215 12.69 -5.07 50.81
N ASP A 216 13.02 -6.28 50.38
CA ASP A 216 13.45 -7.36 51.28
C ASP A 216 14.67 -6.94 52.11
N LYS A 217 15.63 -6.25 51.48
CA LYS A 217 16.79 -5.65 52.17
C LYS A 217 16.45 -4.53 53.15
N LEU A 218 15.28 -3.89 53.04
CA LEU A 218 14.80 -2.93 54.02
C LEU A 218 14.14 -3.64 55.22
N THR A 219 13.54 -4.81 54.99
CA THR A 219 12.83 -5.59 56.03
C THR A 219 13.70 -6.63 56.72
N ASP A 220 14.78 -7.09 56.08
CA ASP A 220 15.77 -8.00 56.68
C ASP A 220 16.58 -7.27 57.75
N ASN A 221 16.13 -7.44 59.00
CA ASN A 221 16.80 -7.01 60.21
C ASN A 221 18.15 -7.70 60.38
N TYR A 222 19.23 -7.04 59.97
CA TYR A 222 20.53 -7.19 60.62
C TYR A 222 20.85 -5.88 61.35
N ILE A 223 20.42 -5.79 62.61
CA ILE A 223 20.76 -4.70 63.51
C ILE A 223 22.20 -4.94 63.97
N SER A 224 23.15 -4.51 63.15
CA SER A 224 24.54 -4.32 63.57
C SER A 224 24.58 -3.13 64.54
N THR A 225 24.92 -3.41 65.79
CA THR A 225 25.01 -2.47 66.89
C THR A 225 26.22 -1.54 66.74
N GLY A 226 25.98 -0.26 66.42
CA GLY A 226 26.94 0.84 66.64
C GLY A 226 26.98 1.87 65.52
N TRP A 227 26.63 3.13 65.83
CA TRP A 227 26.92 4.44 65.17
C TRP A 227 26.93 4.58 63.62
N GLY A 228 26.69 3.54 62.83
CA GLY A 228 26.65 3.51 61.36
C GLY A 228 25.27 3.20 60.76
N ILE A 229 24.23 3.13 61.60
CA ILE A 229 22.87 2.69 61.25
C ILE A 229 22.13 3.72 60.39
N LEU A 230 22.25 5.02 60.71
CA LEU A 230 21.56 6.09 59.98
C LEU A 230 22.05 6.26 58.53
N PRO A 231 23.36 6.27 58.25
CA PRO A 231 23.86 6.27 56.87
C PRO A 231 23.39 5.04 56.08
N GLU A 232 23.42 3.85 56.67
CA GLU A 232 23.07 2.60 56.00
C GLU A 232 21.59 2.53 55.62
N ILE A 233 20.70 2.93 56.53
CA ILE A 233 19.25 3.00 56.25
C ILE A 233 18.96 4.03 55.14
N GLY A 234 19.61 5.20 55.18
CA GLY A 234 19.47 6.23 54.13
C GLY A 234 19.89 5.72 52.75
N ILE A 235 20.99 4.98 52.67
CA ILE A 235 21.48 4.35 51.44
C ILE A 235 20.49 3.31 50.92
N ARG A 236 19.95 2.43 51.78
CA ARG A 236 18.96 1.41 51.38
C ARG A 236 17.66 2.05 50.86
N MET A 237 17.15 3.10 51.52
CA MET A 237 15.97 3.85 51.05
C MET A 237 16.21 4.52 49.69
N PHE A 238 17.39 5.10 49.48
CA PHE A 238 17.76 5.68 48.19
C PHE A 238 17.72 4.64 47.07
N PHE A 239 18.29 3.44 47.31
CA PHE A 239 18.27 2.35 46.32
C PHE A 239 16.85 1.83 46.03
N ALA A 240 16.01 1.65 47.05
CA ALA A 240 14.61 1.26 46.85
C ALA A 240 13.82 2.32 46.07
N GLY A 241 14.04 3.61 46.37
CA GLY A 241 13.45 4.72 45.62
C GLY A 241 13.87 4.75 44.16
N LYS A 242 15.16 4.49 43.88
CA LYS A 242 15.68 4.36 42.51
C LYS A 242 15.05 3.17 41.78
N ALA A 243 15.00 1.99 42.42
CA ALA A 243 14.42 0.79 41.83
C ALA A 243 12.92 0.98 41.50
N LYS A 244 12.15 1.62 42.38
CA LYS A 244 10.74 2.00 42.12
C LYS A 244 10.61 2.95 40.92
N ARG A 245 11.50 3.94 40.82
CA ARG A 245 11.52 4.86 39.66
C ARG A 245 11.83 4.11 38.36
N ASP A 246 12.75 3.14 38.40
CA ASP A 246 13.11 2.35 37.24
C ASP A 246 11.95 1.44 36.77
N VAL A 247 11.19 0.85 37.71
CA VAL A 247 9.94 0.13 37.43
C VAL A 247 8.91 1.04 36.76
N ASN A 248 8.65 2.22 37.33
CA ASN A 248 7.68 3.17 36.75
C ASN A 248 8.05 3.54 35.30
N LYS A 249 9.33 3.83 35.04
CA LYS A 249 9.82 4.09 33.67
C LYS A 249 9.59 2.91 32.72
N ALA A 250 9.82 1.68 33.18
CA ALA A 250 9.58 0.49 32.36
C ALA A 250 8.08 0.28 32.08
N LYS A 251 7.21 0.57 33.06
CA LYS A 251 5.76 0.52 32.88
C LYS A 251 5.28 1.57 31.85
N GLU A 252 5.76 2.81 31.98
CA GLU A 252 5.48 3.88 31.01
C GLU A 252 5.93 3.49 29.59
N LYS A 253 7.09 2.84 29.44
CA LYS A 253 7.60 2.33 28.16
C LYS A 253 6.63 1.31 27.53
N VAL A 254 6.17 0.32 28.29
CA VAL A 254 5.19 -0.69 27.82
C VAL A 254 3.85 -0.05 27.44
N GLU A 255 3.35 0.92 28.21
CA GLU A 255 2.12 1.64 27.89
C GLU A 255 2.26 2.48 26.61
N LEU A 256 3.40 3.14 26.43
CA LEU A 256 3.70 3.91 25.23
C LEU A 256 3.75 3.02 23.97
N GLU A 257 4.35 1.83 24.08
CA GLU A 257 4.39 0.82 23.01
C GLU A 257 2.98 0.39 22.59
N LYS A 258 2.10 0.08 23.55
CA LYS A 258 0.70 -0.28 23.25
C LYS A 258 -0.06 0.87 22.57
N LYS A 259 0.13 2.10 23.05
CA LYS A 259 -0.50 3.29 22.46
C LYS A 259 -0.03 3.51 21.02
N ASN A 260 1.26 3.35 20.76
CA ASN A 260 1.82 3.53 19.42
C ASN A 260 1.41 2.41 18.46
N LEU A 261 1.37 1.16 18.89
CA LEU A 261 0.79 0.06 18.10
C LEU A 261 -0.62 0.41 17.63
N SER A 262 -1.48 0.81 18.57
CA SER A 262 -2.85 1.22 18.26
C SER A 262 -2.89 2.40 17.28
N LYS A 263 -2.02 3.39 17.46
CA LYS A 263 -1.93 4.56 16.57
C LYS A 263 -1.50 4.15 15.15
N VAL A 264 -0.47 3.31 15.00
CA VAL A 264 0.04 2.86 13.69
C VAL A 264 -1.02 2.01 12.99
N LYS A 265 -1.62 1.02 13.67
CA LYS A 265 -2.70 0.21 13.10
C LYS A 265 -3.86 1.09 12.62
N LYS A 266 -4.30 2.05 13.45
CA LYS A 266 -5.38 2.96 13.09
C LYS A 266 -5.02 3.82 11.88
N GLY A 267 -3.81 4.37 11.83
CA GLY A 267 -3.35 5.18 10.71
C GLY A 267 -3.31 4.40 9.40
N MET A 268 -2.77 3.17 9.42
CA MET A 268 -2.74 2.29 8.25
C MET A 268 -4.12 1.85 7.80
N LYS A 269 -5.00 1.52 8.75
CA LYS A 269 -6.39 1.18 8.44
C LYS A 269 -7.12 2.33 7.78
N GLN A 270 -7.00 3.54 8.34
CA GLN A 270 -7.59 4.75 7.76
C GLN A 270 -7.05 5.05 6.36
N ASN A 271 -5.74 4.88 6.16
CA ASN A 271 -5.08 5.01 4.86
C ASN A 271 -5.70 4.03 3.85
N LYS A 272 -5.76 2.75 4.19
CA LYS A 272 -6.37 1.70 3.38
C LYS A 272 -7.86 1.91 3.11
N GLU A 273 -8.63 2.39 4.09
CA GLU A 273 -10.06 2.72 3.93
C GLU A 273 -10.28 3.94 3.04
N SER A 274 -9.35 4.90 3.03
CA SER A 274 -9.38 6.03 2.10
C SER A 274 -8.92 5.66 0.69
N ASP A 275 -8.20 4.56 0.54
CA ASP A 275 -7.67 4.10 -0.73
C ASP A 275 -8.63 3.10 -1.40
N GLY A 276 -9.14 3.41 -2.59
CA GLY A 276 -9.96 2.44 -3.33
C GLY A 276 -9.17 1.32 -4.03
N ILE A 277 -7.88 1.15 -3.74
CA ILE A 277 -7.00 0.20 -4.44
C ILE A 277 -7.50 -1.25 -4.27
N ASP A 278 -8.05 -1.59 -3.11
CA ASP A 278 -8.63 -2.90 -2.84
C ASP A 278 -9.79 -3.20 -3.82
N ASN A 279 -10.65 -2.21 -4.05
CA ASN A 279 -11.78 -2.32 -4.98
C ASN A 279 -11.28 -2.45 -6.42
N ILE A 280 -10.30 -1.62 -6.81
CA ILE A 280 -9.71 -1.68 -8.16
C ILE A 280 -9.05 -3.04 -8.41
N ILE A 281 -8.30 -3.58 -7.44
CA ILE A 281 -7.70 -4.92 -7.56
C ILE A 281 -8.80 -5.98 -7.73
N ASP A 282 -9.85 -5.93 -6.91
CA ASP A 282 -10.96 -6.87 -7.00
C ASP A 282 -11.68 -6.80 -8.36
N GLU A 283 -11.87 -5.60 -8.91
CA GLU A 283 -12.48 -5.38 -10.23
C GLU A 283 -11.58 -5.88 -11.37
N VAL A 284 -10.30 -5.52 -11.35
CA VAL A 284 -9.32 -5.94 -12.35
C VAL A 284 -9.12 -7.46 -12.35
N VAL A 285 -9.20 -8.09 -11.17
CA VAL A 285 -9.18 -9.56 -11.05
C VAL A 285 -10.46 -10.21 -11.60
N LYS A 286 -11.63 -9.57 -11.46
CA LYS A 286 -12.90 -10.07 -11.98
C LYS A 286 -13.07 -9.90 -13.49
N LEU A 287 -12.37 -8.96 -14.12
CA LEU A 287 -12.43 -8.70 -15.58
C LEU A 287 -12.09 -9.89 -16.46
N GLN A 288 -11.44 -10.93 -15.94
CA GLN A 288 -11.14 -12.15 -16.70
C GLN A 288 -12.40 -12.82 -17.30
N TYR A 289 -13.63 -12.39 -16.92
CA TYR A 289 -14.88 -13.05 -17.29
C TYR A 289 -16.10 -12.15 -17.59
N LYS A 290 -15.96 -10.86 -17.97
CA LYS A 290 -17.12 -10.10 -18.51
C LYS A 290 -17.13 -10.17 -20.04
N GLU A 291 -17.83 -11.15 -20.60
CA GLU A 291 -18.35 -11.02 -21.98
C GLU A 291 -19.33 -9.84 -21.99
N THR A 292 -18.89 -8.70 -22.50
CA THR A 292 -19.76 -7.54 -22.74
C THR A 292 -20.36 -7.62 -24.14
N GLU A 293 -21.68 -7.50 -24.24
CA GLU A 293 -22.40 -7.45 -25.51
C GLU A 293 -21.90 -6.30 -26.38
N ILE A 294 -21.42 -6.59 -27.60
CA ILE A 294 -21.03 -5.58 -28.58
C ILE A 294 -22.17 -5.44 -29.58
N LEU A 295 -22.66 -4.22 -29.80
CA LEU A 295 -23.76 -3.97 -30.72
C LEU A 295 -23.21 -3.61 -32.11
N TYR A 296 -23.60 -4.41 -33.11
CA TYR A 296 -23.18 -4.25 -34.50
C TYR A 296 -24.32 -3.71 -35.34
N ILE A 297 -24.09 -2.57 -36.01
CA ILE A 297 -25.09 -1.98 -36.92
C ILE A 297 -24.54 -1.91 -38.34
N PRO A 298 -25.09 -2.69 -39.29
CA PRO A 298 -24.76 -2.55 -40.70
C PRO A 298 -25.32 -1.22 -41.24
N THR A 299 -24.50 -0.46 -41.97
CA THR A 299 -24.96 0.74 -42.69
C THR A 299 -25.00 0.50 -44.19
N GLU A 300 -25.78 1.30 -44.92
CA GLU A 300 -26.09 1.17 -46.35
C GLU A 300 -24.86 1.13 -47.28
N ASN A 301 -23.67 1.51 -46.80
CA ASN A 301 -22.43 1.59 -47.58
C ASN A 301 -21.40 0.50 -47.27
N ASN A 302 -21.81 -0.69 -46.82
CA ASN A 302 -20.91 -1.78 -46.39
C ASN A 302 -19.91 -1.38 -45.28
N LYS A 303 -20.22 -0.30 -44.57
CA LYS A 303 -19.51 0.12 -43.35
C LYS A 303 -20.34 -0.38 -42.16
N GLN A 304 -19.69 -0.99 -41.19
CA GLN A 304 -20.34 -1.40 -39.95
C GLN A 304 -19.90 -0.47 -38.83
N ARG A 305 -20.84 -0.08 -37.98
CA ARG A 305 -20.56 0.72 -36.79
C ARG A 305 -20.59 -0.18 -35.58
N VAL A 306 -19.55 -0.08 -34.77
CA VAL A 306 -19.39 -0.84 -33.54
C VAL A 306 -19.77 0.07 -32.39
N PHE A 307 -20.62 -0.45 -31.53
CA PHE A 307 -21.12 0.23 -30.36
C PHE A 307 -20.77 -0.62 -29.14
N VAL A 308 -20.15 0.03 -28.17
CA VAL A 308 -19.72 -0.59 -26.92
C VAL A 308 -20.57 -0.09 -25.76
N PRO A 309 -20.98 -0.96 -24.83
CA PRO A 309 -21.78 -0.56 -23.69
C PRO A 309 -20.95 0.35 -22.81
N ILE A 310 -21.50 1.52 -22.48
CA ILE A 310 -20.95 2.43 -21.50
C ILE A 310 -21.79 2.21 -20.24
N GLU A 311 -21.17 1.81 -19.13
CA GLU A 311 -21.83 1.90 -17.84
C GLU A 311 -21.88 3.40 -17.48
N ASP A 312 -23.04 4.03 -17.68
CA ASP A 312 -23.30 5.37 -17.16
C ASP A 312 -23.32 5.30 -15.63
N GLN A 313 -22.36 5.98 -14.98
CA GLN A 313 -22.46 6.48 -13.61
C GLN A 313 -22.09 7.96 -13.57
#